data_AF-A0A182XWJ5-F1
#
_entry.id   AF-A0A182XWJ5-F1
#
_cell.length_a   1.000
_cell.length_b   1.000
_cell.length_c   1.000
_cell.angle_alpha   90.00
_cell.angle_beta   90.00
_cell.angle_gamma   90.00
#
_symmetry.space_group_name_H-M   'P 1'
#
loop_
_entity.id
_entity.type
_entity.pdbx_description
1 polymer ?
#
loop_
_entity_poly.entity_id
_entity_poly.type
_entity_poly.pdbx_seq_one_letter_code
_entity_poly.pdbx_strand_id
1 'polypeptide(L)'
;MMQSSVQIITAGVLLLTGLTSISASFAARDPPPQQLREAQAACVKYLGICENRLVQYNNSIYPLDHDTMCMVRCAGIIVGFWDDNQGFKLEGLLNLFPELATDERVQQQILSCAVQRIAACPPTDTCAKAYNGFRCFLESQKTGFVVKENLPEQPAPVFNVQEFIRSLSICGKILRIPKNLQDLYHQGVFPNDEKTRSLIRCVGIRNELYDDVLGPNIPQLHKLFGAGQLEAEFRRKAEICINANQPLLDPKDKNAQAYGKLYRCFIQYRPPPTMERDRRTNVVAAAALLVVLSLALTLHVAEANIFGGKRFLKAQQDCVHFLGINPLRMGQYKKFVYPGDRETMCMIRCIGITLDFWDDILGFNVSLVEDQFSPLVNATFKKQLADNIALKLELLDPLDSCSRAFYAFRTFRAMLRQQLNGTVTPVPDVNFVPLQPVQILNIIVDCAREVKLPDAFLTSLSKGIIVDCPEMRCLIRCAAMRSKLYTDQDGALLANLHRQFEPPGEDLASFELRQNMCLQRNQQPATADNCTRAFRQFFACLRPDFEQYFIRNKESVLQHPIFKSEQLSECQASLLAQQTSPQTQTNAGMDPLGGMSGNLGLLLSSY
;
A
#
# COMPACT_ATOMS: atom_id res chain seq x y z
N MET A 1 40.96 73.94 33.94
CA MET A 1 41.13 73.16 32.70
C MET A 1 39.76 72.71 32.26
N MET A 2 39.39 73.11 31.05
CA MET A 2 38.03 73.11 30.49
C MET A 2 37.77 71.86 29.64
N GLN A 3 36.50 71.44 29.65
CA GLN A 3 35.65 71.05 28.51
C GLN A 3 35.96 69.87 27.57
N SER A 4 34.89 69.09 27.39
CA SER A 4 34.27 68.65 26.13
C SER A 4 34.86 67.49 25.31
N SER A 5 34.02 66.45 25.24
CA SER A 5 33.47 65.85 24.01
C SER A 5 34.40 65.10 23.04
N VAL A 6 34.01 63.88 22.67
CA VAL A 6 33.59 63.49 21.29
C VAL A 6 33.31 61.96 21.26
N GLN A 7 32.12 61.61 20.77
CA GLN A 7 31.69 60.25 20.40
C GLN A 7 32.39 59.79 19.10
N ILE A 8 32.53 58.48 18.87
CA ILE A 8 32.21 57.77 17.60
C ILE A 8 32.37 56.24 17.79
N ILE A 9 31.21 55.57 17.81
CA ILE A 9 30.80 54.29 17.16
C ILE A 9 31.87 53.24 16.81
N THR A 10 31.76 52.05 17.42
CA THR A 10 31.69 50.75 16.69
C THR A 10 31.14 49.66 17.61
N ALA A 11 29.95 49.18 17.28
CA ALA A 11 29.24 48.10 17.99
C ALA A 11 29.79 46.74 17.53
N GLY A 12 30.47 46.03 18.43
CA GLY A 12 30.76 44.61 18.30
C GLY A 12 29.72 43.79 19.06
N VAL A 13 28.69 43.32 18.35
CA VAL A 13 27.69 42.40 18.90
C VAL A 13 28.31 41.01 19.03
N LEU A 14 28.70 40.64 20.25
CA LEU A 14 28.98 39.26 20.64
C LEU A 14 27.64 38.60 21.01
N LEU A 15 27.00 37.96 20.03
CA LEU A 15 25.81 37.14 20.24
C LEU A 15 26.25 35.69 20.51
N LEU A 16 26.11 35.29 21.77
CA LEU A 16 26.13 33.91 22.24
C LEU A 16 25.09 33.09 21.47
N THR A 17 25.55 32.23 20.54
CA THR A 17 24.72 31.18 19.95
C THR A 17 24.65 29.99 20.90
N GLY A 18 23.63 29.98 21.74
CA GLY A 18 23.20 28.78 22.45
C GLY A 18 22.70 27.74 21.45
N LEU A 19 23.49 26.69 21.23
CA LEU A 19 23.06 25.45 20.58
C LEU A 19 21.98 24.80 21.44
N THR A 20 20.72 25.08 21.12
CA THR A 20 19.62 24.21 21.54
C THR A 20 19.48 23.11 20.50
N SER A 21 19.79 21.89 20.92
CA SER A 21 19.52 20.67 20.17
C SER A 21 18.01 20.50 20.05
N ILE A 22 17.41 21.03 18.98
CA ILE A 22 16.05 20.67 18.60
C ILE A 22 16.13 19.25 18.03
N SER A 23 16.00 18.28 18.93
CA SER A 23 15.59 16.93 18.59
C SER A 23 14.20 17.08 17.97
N ALA A 24 14.08 16.93 16.65
CA ALA A 24 12.78 16.81 16.01
C ALA A 24 12.15 15.50 16.53
N SER A 25 11.33 15.60 17.58
CA SER A 25 10.46 14.53 18.00
C SER A 25 9.47 14.26 16.88
N PHE A 26 9.33 12.97 16.54
CA PHE A 26 8.24 12.47 15.71
C PHE A 26 6.92 13.10 16.17
N ALA A 27 6.03 13.40 15.22
CA ALA A 27 4.66 13.83 15.50
C ALA A 27 3.97 12.78 16.40
N ALA A 28 4.08 12.97 17.71
CA ALA A 28 3.31 12.26 18.71
C ALA A 28 1.87 12.77 18.56
N ARG A 29 0.93 11.84 18.33
CA ARG A 29 -0.48 12.16 18.62
C ARG A 29 -0.57 12.41 20.11
N ASP A 30 -1.42 13.35 20.53
CA ASP A 30 -1.62 13.58 21.95
C ASP A 30 -2.06 12.26 22.63
N PRO A 31 -1.37 11.85 23.71
CA PRO A 31 -1.69 10.63 24.39
C PRO A 31 -3.10 10.76 25.01
N PRO A 32 -3.87 9.66 25.10
CA PRO A 32 -5.19 9.68 25.74
C PRO A 32 -5.13 10.26 27.16
N PRO A 33 -6.20 10.83 27.72
CA PRO A 33 -6.24 11.31 29.10
C PRO A 33 -5.70 10.27 30.09
N GLN A 34 -5.06 10.72 31.17
CA GLN A 34 -4.38 9.85 32.14
C GLN A 34 -5.27 8.71 32.64
N GLN A 35 -6.52 9.02 33.00
CA GLN A 35 -7.51 8.04 33.46
C GLN A 35 -7.76 6.92 32.44
N LEU A 36 -7.80 7.26 31.15
CA LEU A 36 -7.96 6.28 30.08
C LEU A 36 -6.69 5.44 29.88
N ARG A 37 -5.49 6.02 30.01
CA ARG A 37 -4.23 5.25 29.91
C ARG A 37 -4.06 4.27 31.08
N GLU A 38 -4.43 4.69 32.29
CA GLU A 38 -4.41 3.83 33.48
C GLU A 38 -5.40 2.67 33.33
N ALA A 39 -6.61 2.95 32.84
CA ALA A 39 -7.59 1.92 32.52
C ALA A 39 -7.10 0.96 31.43
N GLN A 40 -6.47 1.48 30.37
CA GLN A 40 -5.87 0.67 29.29
C GLN A 40 -4.78 -0.26 29.83
N ALA A 41 -3.87 0.25 30.67
CA ALA A 41 -2.81 -0.55 31.28
C ALA A 41 -3.37 -1.67 32.19
N ALA A 42 -4.36 -1.35 33.02
CA ALA A 42 -5.03 -2.34 33.86
C ALA A 42 -5.71 -3.42 33.02
N CYS A 43 -6.40 -3.04 31.95
CA CYS A 43 -7.12 -3.95 31.07
C CYS A 43 -6.22 -4.81 30.18
N VAL A 44 -5.10 -4.27 29.69
CA VAL A 44 -4.09 -5.05 28.96
C VAL A 44 -3.56 -6.17 29.85
N LYS A 45 -3.24 -5.86 31.11
CA LYS A 45 -2.79 -6.84 32.10
C LYS A 45 -3.88 -7.86 32.44
N TYR A 46 -5.11 -7.41 32.69
CA TYR A 46 -6.23 -8.28 33.07
C TYR A 46 -6.63 -9.26 31.94
N LEU A 47 -6.63 -8.79 30.69
CA LEU A 47 -7.02 -9.57 29.52
C LEU A 47 -5.88 -10.42 28.95
N GLY A 48 -4.67 -10.35 29.50
CA GLY A 48 -3.51 -11.08 29.00
C GLY A 48 -3.04 -10.62 27.61
N ILE A 49 -3.30 -9.36 27.26
CA ILE A 49 -2.90 -8.78 25.98
C ILE A 49 -1.40 -8.44 26.03
N CYS A 50 -0.68 -8.69 24.93
CA CYS A 50 0.75 -8.38 24.86
C CYS A 50 1.06 -6.91 25.19
N GLU A 51 2.06 -6.67 26.04
CA GLU A 51 2.46 -5.33 26.52
C GLU A 51 2.78 -4.34 25.38
N ASN A 52 3.22 -4.85 24.22
CA ASN A 52 3.48 -4.04 23.03
C ASN A 52 2.21 -3.37 22.45
N ARG A 53 1.01 -3.89 22.77
CA ARG A 53 -0.27 -3.26 22.42
C ARG A 53 -0.57 -2.04 23.27
N LEU A 54 -0.11 -1.99 24.53
CA LEU A 54 -0.30 -0.83 25.40
C LEU A 54 0.34 0.43 24.80
N VAL A 55 1.51 0.28 24.16
CA VAL A 55 2.16 1.38 23.44
C VAL A 55 1.31 1.88 22.27
N GLN A 56 0.57 1.00 21.59
CA GLN A 56 -0.34 1.41 20.52
C GLN A 56 -1.54 2.20 21.07
N TYR A 57 -2.13 1.72 22.17
CA TYR A 57 -3.27 2.37 22.82
C TYR A 57 -2.91 3.74 23.40
N ASN A 58 -1.74 3.85 24.03
CA ASN A 58 -1.19 5.12 24.53
C ASN A 58 -0.87 6.13 23.42
N ASN A 59 -0.75 5.67 22.17
CA ASN A 59 -0.62 6.52 20.97
C ASN A 59 -1.95 6.75 20.24
N SER A 60 -3.08 6.46 20.89
CA SER A 60 -4.44 6.57 20.34
C SER A 60 -4.65 5.72 19.07
N ILE A 61 -4.00 4.56 18.99
CA ILE A 61 -4.14 3.60 17.90
C ILE A 61 -4.90 2.38 18.44
N TYR A 62 -6.11 2.16 17.91
CA TYR A 62 -6.99 1.06 18.32
C TYR A 62 -7.31 0.17 17.10
N PRO A 63 -6.51 -0.88 16.84
CA PRO A 63 -6.73 -1.81 15.74
C PRO A 63 -8.08 -2.54 15.80
N LEU A 64 -8.55 -3.04 14.67
CA LEU A 64 -9.78 -3.82 14.56
C LEU A 64 -9.47 -5.31 14.81
N ASP A 65 -9.11 -5.65 16.04
CA ASP A 65 -8.92 -7.03 16.51
C ASP A 65 -9.65 -7.28 17.83
N HIS A 66 -9.92 -8.55 18.13
CA HIS A 66 -10.73 -8.95 19.29
C HIS A 66 -10.11 -8.48 20.61
N ASP A 67 -8.79 -8.59 20.75
CA ASP A 67 -8.06 -8.13 21.93
C ASP A 67 -8.28 -6.63 22.17
N THR A 68 -8.16 -5.83 21.13
CA THR A 68 -8.41 -4.38 21.21
C THR A 68 -9.87 -4.07 21.48
N MET A 69 -10.81 -4.83 20.92
CA MET A 69 -12.23 -4.66 21.19
C MET A 69 -12.56 -4.90 22.67
N CYS A 70 -12.04 -5.99 23.23
CA CYS A 70 -12.25 -6.32 24.62
C CYS A 70 -11.46 -5.40 25.57
N MET A 71 -10.30 -4.91 25.16
CA MET A 71 -9.59 -3.87 25.89
C MET A 71 -10.41 -2.58 25.95
N VAL A 72 -10.96 -2.10 24.82
CA VAL A 72 -11.81 -0.90 24.79
C VAL A 72 -13.06 -1.08 25.64
N ARG A 73 -13.68 -2.26 25.63
CA ARG A 73 -14.77 -2.60 26.54
C ARG A 73 -14.35 -2.49 28.01
N CYS A 74 -13.26 -3.17 28.38
CA CYS A 74 -12.76 -3.18 29.75
C CYS A 74 -12.41 -1.76 30.23
N ALA A 75 -11.64 -1.01 29.43
CA ALA A 75 -11.27 0.35 29.75
C ALA A 75 -12.51 1.25 29.83
N GLY A 76 -13.46 1.08 28.90
CA GLY A 76 -14.74 1.78 28.87
C GLY A 76 -15.63 1.55 30.08
N ILE A 77 -15.58 0.37 30.68
CA ILE A 77 -16.26 0.09 31.96
C ILE A 77 -15.57 0.85 33.09
N ILE A 78 -14.23 0.84 33.15
CA ILE A 78 -13.46 1.52 34.20
C ILE A 78 -13.69 3.04 34.15
N VAL A 79 -13.67 3.63 32.96
CA VAL A 79 -13.80 5.09 32.78
C VAL A 79 -15.24 5.54 32.52
N GLY A 80 -16.19 4.61 32.48
CA GLY A 80 -17.62 4.89 32.45
C GLY A 80 -18.24 5.26 31.11
N PHE A 81 -17.55 5.07 29.97
CA PHE A 81 -18.18 5.24 28.64
C PHE A 81 -18.91 3.98 28.13
N TRP A 82 -18.79 2.85 28.84
CA TRP A 82 -19.45 1.60 28.48
C TRP A 82 -20.02 0.87 29.70
N ASP A 83 -21.16 0.22 29.50
CA ASP A 83 -21.84 -0.65 30.46
C ASP A 83 -22.44 -1.83 29.70
N ASP A 84 -22.28 -3.06 30.20
CA ASP A 84 -22.77 -4.23 29.45
C ASP A 84 -24.29 -4.37 29.43
N ASN A 85 -24.98 -3.77 30.40
CA ASN A 85 -26.44 -3.80 30.49
C ASN A 85 -27.06 -2.58 29.81
N GLN A 86 -26.42 -1.42 29.90
CA GLN A 86 -26.94 -0.14 29.41
C GLN A 86 -26.33 0.29 28.06
N GLY A 87 -25.20 -0.29 27.66
CA GLY A 87 -24.50 0.01 26.42
C GLY A 87 -23.60 1.25 26.51
N PHE A 88 -23.54 2.02 25.42
CA PHE A 88 -22.67 3.18 25.27
C PHE A 88 -23.17 4.38 26.08
N LYS A 89 -22.30 4.98 26.89
CA LYS A 89 -22.60 6.14 27.74
C LYS A 89 -21.73 7.32 27.30
N LEU A 90 -22.35 8.33 26.70
CA LEU A 90 -21.62 9.50 26.20
C LEU A 90 -21.02 10.32 27.35
N GLU A 91 -21.67 10.32 28.52
CA GLU A 91 -21.26 11.03 29.72
C GLU A 91 -19.84 10.62 30.18
N GLY A 92 -19.49 9.34 30.04
CA GLY A 92 -18.14 8.85 30.34
C GLY A 92 -17.07 9.45 29.43
N LEU A 93 -17.39 9.70 28.15
CA LEU A 93 -16.49 10.40 27.23
C LEU A 93 -16.43 11.90 27.52
N LEU A 94 -17.54 12.54 27.91
CA LEU A 94 -17.56 13.96 28.30
C LEU A 94 -16.65 14.22 29.51
N ASN A 95 -16.60 13.29 30.47
CA ASN A 95 -15.71 13.39 31.63
C ASN A 95 -14.23 13.24 31.27
N LEU A 96 -13.91 12.38 30.29
CA LEU A 96 -12.54 12.18 29.81
C LEU A 96 -12.07 13.29 28.87
N PHE A 97 -13.00 13.88 28.13
CA PHE A 97 -12.73 14.86 27.08
C PHE A 97 -13.67 16.07 27.27
N PRO A 98 -13.34 17.01 28.18
CA PRO A 98 -14.18 18.17 28.48
C PRO A 98 -14.49 19.04 27.25
N GLU A 99 -13.60 19.03 26.24
CA GLU A 99 -13.80 19.72 24.97
C GLU A 99 -15.07 19.24 24.23
N LEU A 100 -15.43 17.97 24.39
CA LEU A 100 -16.63 17.37 23.79
C LEU A 100 -17.92 17.93 24.41
N ALA A 101 -17.87 18.43 25.65
CA ALA A 101 -19.03 19.00 26.34
C ALA A 101 -19.51 20.32 25.72
N THR A 102 -18.66 20.98 24.92
CA THR A 102 -18.99 22.29 24.33
C THR A 102 -19.69 22.20 22.97
N ASP A 103 -19.78 21.01 22.37
CA ASP A 103 -20.36 20.80 21.04
C ASP A 103 -21.49 19.76 21.04
N GLU A 104 -22.73 20.23 21.24
CA GLU A 104 -23.94 19.39 21.23
C GLU A 104 -24.16 18.67 19.89
N ARG A 105 -23.71 19.27 18.77
CA ARG A 105 -23.88 18.67 17.44
C ARG A 105 -22.97 17.45 17.29
N VAL A 106 -21.73 17.54 17.74
CA VAL A 106 -20.80 16.40 17.72
C VAL A 106 -21.27 15.30 18.68
N GLN A 107 -21.81 15.66 19.84
CA GLN A 107 -22.42 14.71 20.77
C GLN A 107 -23.55 13.90 20.12
N GLN A 108 -24.48 14.57 19.43
CA GLN A 108 -25.58 13.91 18.70
C GLN A 108 -25.08 13.02 17.56
N GLN A 109 -24.02 13.44 16.84
CA GLN A 109 -23.40 12.63 15.80
C GLN A 109 -22.75 11.35 16.34
N ILE A 110 -22.05 11.44 17.47
CA ILE A 110 -21.45 10.27 18.13
C ILE A 110 -22.55 9.30 18.58
N LEU A 111 -23.60 9.81 19.22
CA LEU A 111 -24.72 8.98 19.70
C LEU A 111 -25.45 8.27 18.56
N SER A 112 -25.81 9.01 17.51
CA SER A 112 -26.50 8.44 16.34
C SER A 112 -25.65 7.38 15.63
N CYS A 113 -24.35 7.63 15.46
CA CYS A 113 -23.39 6.65 14.93
C CYS A 113 -23.30 5.41 15.84
N ALA A 114 -23.19 5.60 17.16
CA ALA A 114 -23.02 4.51 18.12
C ALA A 114 -24.25 3.60 18.12
N VAL A 115 -25.47 4.17 18.15
CA VAL A 115 -26.72 3.42 18.09
C VAL A 115 -26.78 2.54 16.84
N GLN A 116 -26.47 3.11 15.67
CA GLN A 116 -26.50 2.37 14.40
C GLN A 116 -25.47 1.22 14.37
N ARG A 117 -24.23 1.48 14.80
CA ARG A 117 -23.16 0.48 14.74
C ARG A 117 -23.29 -0.60 15.80
N ILE A 118 -23.79 -0.28 16.99
CA ILE A 118 -24.04 -1.26 18.05
C ILE A 118 -25.19 -2.20 17.64
N ALA A 119 -26.24 -1.66 17.00
CA ALA A 119 -27.35 -2.47 16.50
C ALA A 119 -26.92 -3.49 15.41
N ALA A 120 -25.86 -3.18 14.66
CA ALA A 120 -25.30 -4.08 13.65
C ALA A 120 -24.37 -5.18 14.24
N CYS A 121 -24.04 -5.12 15.53
CA CYS A 121 -23.18 -6.11 16.18
C CYS A 121 -23.98 -7.32 16.69
N PRO A 122 -23.39 -8.54 16.73
CA PRO A 122 -24.02 -9.70 17.33
C PRO A 122 -24.49 -9.42 18.78
N PRO A 123 -25.69 -9.86 19.21
CA PRO A 123 -26.22 -9.54 20.53
C PRO A 123 -25.31 -9.95 21.70
N THR A 124 -24.59 -11.05 21.54
CA THR A 124 -23.70 -11.64 22.55
C THR A 124 -22.29 -11.04 22.55
N ASP A 125 -21.90 -10.27 21.54
CA ASP A 125 -20.54 -9.73 21.40
C ASP A 125 -20.42 -8.33 22.02
N THR A 126 -20.30 -8.29 23.34
CA THR A 126 -20.18 -7.05 24.10
C THR A 126 -18.89 -6.29 23.79
N CYS A 127 -17.79 -6.99 23.45
CA CYS A 127 -16.53 -6.37 23.06
C CYS A 127 -16.66 -5.59 21.74
N ALA A 128 -17.25 -6.22 20.71
CA ALA A 128 -17.48 -5.55 19.44
C ALA A 128 -18.45 -4.37 19.58
N LYS A 129 -19.49 -4.49 20.40
CA LYS A 129 -20.43 -3.40 20.67
C LYS A 129 -19.73 -2.19 21.32
N ALA A 130 -18.95 -2.43 22.37
CA ALA A 130 -18.20 -1.37 23.06
C ALA A 130 -17.22 -0.66 22.13
N TYR A 131 -16.46 -1.43 21.36
CA TYR A 131 -15.49 -0.92 20.42
C TYR A 131 -16.13 -0.10 19.30
N ASN A 132 -17.24 -0.57 18.72
CA ASN A 132 -17.93 0.13 17.65
C ASN A 132 -18.61 1.42 18.13
N GLY A 133 -19.11 1.46 19.37
CA GLY A 133 -19.57 2.70 20.01
C GLY A 133 -18.42 3.70 20.19
N PHE A 134 -17.30 3.26 20.77
CA PHE A 134 -16.10 4.09 20.96
C PHE A 134 -15.49 4.60 19.65
N ARG A 135 -15.57 3.81 18.57
CA ARG A 135 -15.09 4.21 17.24
C ARG A 135 -15.81 5.44 16.68
N CYS A 136 -17.09 5.64 16.99
CA CYS A 136 -17.82 6.82 16.56
C CYS A 136 -17.21 8.10 17.14
N PHE A 137 -16.75 8.04 18.38
CA PHE A 137 -15.99 9.11 19.01
C PHE A 137 -14.58 9.29 18.40
N LEU A 138 -13.86 8.19 18.12
CA LEU A 138 -12.54 8.29 17.45
C LEU A 138 -12.63 8.88 16.04
N GLU A 139 -13.75 8.68 15.36
CA GLU A 139 -14.00 9.21 14.02
C GLU A 139 -14.39 10.71 14.06
N SER A 140 -15.12 11.15 15.09
CA SER A 140 -15.41 12.59 15.28
C SER A 140 -14.19 13.43 15.67
N GLN A 141 -13.17 12.80 16.26
CA GLN A 141 -11.88 13.43 16.58
C GLN A 141 -11.01 13.72 15.34
N LYS A 142 -11.19 13.01 14.22
CA LYS A 142 -10.35 13.15 13.01
C LYS A 142 -10.68 14.37 12.14
N THR A 143 -11.75 15.10 12.45
CA THR A 143 -12.16 16.32 11.75
C THR A 143 -11.63 17.62 12.38
N GLY A 144 -11.05 17.58 13.58
CA GLY A 144 -10.35 18.69 14.24
C GLY A 144 -11.22 19.88 14.68
N PHE A 145 -11.01 20.36 15.90
CA PHE A 145 -11.26 21.76 16.26
C PHE A 145 -10.19 22.61 15.58
N VAL A 146 -10.54 23.35 14.53
CA VAL A 146 -9.71 24.44 14.02
C VAL A 146 -10.58 25.67 13.87
N VAL A 147 -10.26 26.66 14.72
CA VAL A 147 -10.60 28.07 14.56
C VAL A 147 -10.35 28.46 13.11
N LYS A 148 -11.37 29.03 12.45
CA LYS A 148 -11.24 29.66 11.13
C LYS A 148 -10.13 30.71 11.17
N GLU A 149 -8.95 30.36 10.68
CA GLU A 149 -7.95 31.33 10.27
C GLU A 149 -7.99 31.40 8.74
N ASN A 150 -8.50 32.53 8.25
CA ASN A 150 -8.69 32.82 6.84
C ASN A 150 -7.33 32.88 6.15
N LEU A 151 -7.02 31.89 5.30
CA LEU A 151 -6.02 32.01 4.24
C LEU A 151 -6.67 31.62 2.90
N PRO A 152 -6.31 32.33 1.82
CA PRO A 152 -7.19 32.58 0.69
C PRO A 152 -7.54 31.31 -0.08
N GLU A 153 -8.85 31.16 -0.27
CA GLU A 153 -9.52 30.15 -1.07
C GLU A 153 -8.97 30.18 -2.52
N GLN A 154 -8.10 29.22 -2.87
CA GLN A 154 -7.93 28.88 -4.28
C GLN A 154 -9.24 28.25 -4.74
N PRO A 155 -9.83 28.71 -5.86
CA PRO A 155 -11.17 28.33 -6.26
C PRO A 155 -11.25 26.81 -6.46
N ALA A 156 -12.30 26.20 -5.90
CA ALA A 156 -12.60 24.79 -6.08
C ALA A 156 -12.52 24.40 -7.57
N PRO A 157 -11.89 23.28 -7.94
CA PRO A 157 -11.84 22.85 -9.32
C PRO A 157 -13.29 22.71 -9.83
N VAL A 158 -13.63 23.51 -10.83
CA VAL A 158 -14.86 23.38 -11.59
C VAL A 158 -14.80 22.03 -12.29
N PHE A 159 -15.67 21.10 -11.90
CA PHE A 159 -15.92 19.90 -12.68
C PHE A 159 -16.28 20.33 -14.11
N ASN A 160 -15.41 20.03 -15.06
CA ASN A 160 -15.62 20.35 -16.47
C ASN A 160 -15.87 19.05 -17.26
N VAL A 161 -16.52 19.17 -18.41
CA VAL A 161 -16.85 18.04 -19.28
C VAL A 161 -15.59 17.24 -19.66
N GLN A 162 -14.46 17.92 -19.78
CA GLN A 162 -13.17 17.32 -20.10
C GLN A 162 -12.68 16.37 -18.99
N GLU A 163 -12.86 16.70 -17.71
CA GLU A 163 -12.46 15.85 -16.58
C GLU A 163 -13.37 14.61 -16.46
N PHE A 164 -14.65 14.76 -16.79
CA PHE A 164 -15.56 13.61 -16.89
C PHE A 164 -15.19 12.66 -18.02
N ILE A 165 -14.90 13.19 -19.23
CA ILE A 165 -14.41 12.39 -20.36
C ILE A 165 -13.07 11.73 -20.04
N ARG A 166 -12.16 12.46 -19.38
CA ARG A 166 -10.88 11.94 -18.90
C ARG A 166 -11.10 10.77 -17.93
N SER A 167 -12.04 10.93 -16.99
CA SER A 167 -12.39 9.89 -16.02
C SER A 167 -12.97 8.64 -16.69
N LEU A 168 -13.84 8.80 -17.70
CA LEU A 168 -14.35 7.68 -18.49
C LEU A 168 -13.23 6.92 -19.20
N SER A 169 -12.28 7.62 -19.80
CA SER A 169 -11.12 7.01 -20.47
C SER A 169 -10.22 6.25 -19.48
N ILE A 170 -9.85 6.89 -18.36
CA ILE A 170 -9.00 6.27 -17.33
C ILE A 170 -9.66 5.03 -16.75
N CYS A 171 -10.92 5.13 -16.32
CA CYS A 171 -11.66 4.00 -15.78
C CYS A 171 -11.84 2.89 -16.83
N GLY A 172 -12.03 3.26 -18.10
CA GLY A 172 -12.07 2.36 -19.24
C GLY A 172 -10.79 1.52 -19.37
N LYS A 173 -9.62 2.17 -19.27
CA LYS A 173 -8.31 1.51 -19.29
C LYS A 173 -8.09 0.62 -18.06
N ILE A 174 -8.38 1.12 -16.85
CA ILE A 174 -8.21 0.36 -15.60
C ILE A 174 -9.00 -0.96 -15.66
N LEU A 175 -10.25 -0.89 -16.12
CA LEU A 175 -11.20 -2.00 -16.20
C LEU A 175 -11.09 -2.83 -17.48
N ARG A 176 -10.22 -2.45 -18.44
CA ARG A 176 -10.10 -3.08 -19.76
C ARG A 176 -11.47 -3.23 -20.45
N ILE A 177 -12.17 -2.10 -20.56
CA ILE A 177 -13.45 -2.04 -21.27
C ILE A 177 -13.21 -2.31 -22.77
N PRO A 178 -13.95 -3.25 -23.40
CA PRO A 178 -13.81 -3.53 -24.82
C PRO A 178 -14.35 -2.39 -25.68
N LYS A 179 -13.80 -2.25 -26.89
CA LYS A 179 -14.06 -1.10 -27.78
C LYS A 179 -15.55 -0.89 -28.08
N ASN A 180 -16.31 -1.96 -28.30
CA ASN A 180 -17.75 -1.90 -28.53
C ASN A 180 -18.53 -1.22 -27.38
N LEU A 181 -18.17 -1.49 -26.13
CA LEU A 181 -18.78 -0.81 -24.97
C LEU A 181 -18.31 0.64 -24.86
N GLN A 182 -17.03 0.92 -25.16
CA GLN A 182 -16.55 2.30 -25.19
C GLN A 182 -17.34 3.14 -26.20
N ASP A 183 -17.61 2.61 -27.39
CA ASP A 183 -18.35 3.33 -28.44
C ASP A 183 -19.79 3.65 -27.99
N LEU A 184 -20.44 2.75 -27.24
CA LEU A 184 -21.74 3.02 -26.59
C LEU A 184 -21.63 4.15 -25.55
N TYR A 185 -20.59 4.15 -24.71
CA TYR A 185 -20.41 5.18 -23.70
C TYR A 185 -20.19 6.57 -24.32
N HIS A 186 -19.47 6.67 -25.44
CA HIS A 186 -19.29 7.93 -26.18
C HIS A 186 -20.62 8.45 -26.75
N GLN A 187 -21.56 7.56 -27.05
CA GLN A 187 -22.93 7.91 -27.45
C GLN A 187 -23.83 8.20 -26.24
N GLY A 188 -23.30 8.15 -25.02
CA GLY A 188 -24.03 8.37 -23.79
C GLY A 188 -24.89 7.18 -23.34
N VAL A 189 -24.71 6.01 -23.96
CA VAL A 189 -25.44 4.77 -23.67
C VAL A 189 -24.62 3.91 -22.72
N PHE A 190 -25.16 3.63 -21.52
CA PHE A 190 -24.48 2.83 -20.50
C PHE A 190 -25.35 1.61 -20.14
N PRO A 191 -25.19 0.48 -20.84
CA PRO A 191 -25.97 -0.75 -20.60
C PRO A 191 -25.82 -1.29 -19.18
N ASN A 192 -26.77 -2.11 -18.74
CA ASN A 192 -26.76 -2.66 -17.38
C ASN A 192 -25.97 -3.99 -17.28
N ASP A 193 -24.73 -4.01 -17.76
CA ASP A 193 -23.81 -5.14 -17.66
C ASP A 193 -22.73 -4.89 -16.59
N GLU A 194 -22.03 -5.96 -16.19
CA GLU A 194 -21.00 -5.95 -15.15
C GLU A 194 -19.89 -4.90 -15.39
N LYS A 195 -19.42 -4.78 -16.65
CA LYS A 195 -18.33 -3.86 -17.00
C LYS A 195 -18.81 -2.41 -16.92
N THR A 196 -20.02 -2.13 -17.39
CA THR A 196 -20.60 -0.79 -17.27
C THR A 196 -20.86 -0.41 -15.81
N ARG A 197 -21.39 -1.32 -14.98
CA ARG A 197 -21.58 -1.07 -13.54
C ARG A 197 -20.27 -0.71 -12.84
N SER A 198 -19.20 -1.46 -13.14
CA SER A 198 -17.87 -1.22 -12.62
C SER A 198 -17.30 0.13 -13.08
N LEU A 199 -17.54 0.51 -14.34
CA LEU A 199 -17.13 1.81 -14.88
C LEU A 199 -17.83 2.95 -14.15
N ILE A 200 -19.15 2.86 -13.95
CA ILE A 200 -19.92 3.87 -13.23
C ILE A 200 -19.39 4.03 -11.80
N ARG A 201 -19.09 2.93 -11.10
CA ARG A 201 -18.47 2.98 -9.77
C ARG A 201 -17.12 3.70 -9.81
N CYS A 202 -16.24 3.34 -10.75
CA CYS A 202 -14.92 3.96 -10.91
C CYS A 202 -15.03 5.48 -11.14
N VAL A 203 -15.87 5.89 -12.09
CA VAL A 203 -16.07 7.31 -12.45
C VAL A 203 -16.69 8.07 -11.27
N GLY A 204 -17.67 7.48 -10.59
CA GLY A 204 -18.32 8.06 -9.42
C GLY A 204 -17.35 8.34 -8.27
N ILE A 205 -16.50 7.37 -7.93
CA ILE A 205 -15.47 7.49 -6.89
C ILE A 205 -14.44 8.56 -7.27
N ARG A 206 -13.89 8.48 -8.48
CA ARG A 206 -12.82 9.37 -8.95
C ARG A 206 -13.25 10.84 -8.95
N ASN A 207 -14.52 11.10 -9.26
CA ASN A 207 -15.09 12.44 -9.31
C ASN A 207 -15.80 12.85 -8.01
N GLU A 208 -15.68 12.04 -6.95
CA GLU A 208 -16.30 12.30 -5.63
C GLU A 208 -17.84 12.45 -5.70
N LEU A 209 -18.45 11.84 -6.72
CA LEU A 209 -19.90 11.77 -6.91
C LEU A 209 -20.52 10.60 -6.15
N TYR A 210 -19.70 9.63 -5.72
CA TYR A 210 -20.15 8.40 -5.09
C TYR A 210 -19.09 7.83 -4.15
N ASP A 211 -19.55 7.31 -3.03
CA ASP A 211 -18.76 6.56 -2.06
C ASP A 211 -19.44 5.20 -1.80
N ASP A 212 -18.66 4.14 -1.58
CA ASP A 212 -19.22 2.79 -1.39
C ASP A 212 -20.01 2.65 -0.08
N VAL A 213 -19.73 3.51 0.91
CA VAL A 213 -20.35 3.49 2.24
C VAL A 213 -21.47 4.53 2.31
N LEU A 214 -21.19 5.77 1.89
CA LEU A 214 -22.13 6.88 1.98
C LEU A 214 -23.11 6.93 0.80
N GLY A 215 -22.81 6.27 -0.31
CA GLY A 215 -23.60 6.31 -1.54
C GLY A 215 -23.38 7.61 -2.35
N PRO A 216 -24.38 8.05 -3.14
CA PRO A 216 -24.26 9.23 -3.99
C PRO A 216 -24.05 10.53 -3.19
N ASN A 217 -23.07 11.35 -3.59
CA ASN A 217 -22.80 12.66 -3.01
C ASN A 217 -23.81 13.70 -3.54
N ILE A 218 -24.98 13.77 -2.89
CA ILE A 218 -26.10 14.62 -3.31
C ILE A 218 -25.73 16.10 -3.45
N PRO A 219 -25.01 16.74 -2.50
CA PRO A 219 -24.57 18.13 -2.65
C PRO A 219 -23.74 18.35 -3.92
N GLN A 220 -22.78 17.47 -4.20
CA GLN A 220 -21.94 17.59 -5.38
C GLN A 220 -22.75 17.36 -6.67
N LEU A 221 -23.64 16.36 -6.68
CA LEU A 221 -24.52 16.10 -7.81
C LEU A 221 -25.47 17.27 -8.10
N HIS A 222 -25.99 17.93 -7.06
CA HIS A 222 -26.80 19.13 -7.20
C HIS A 222 -26.01 20.30 -7.78
N LYS A 223 -24.79 20.52 -7.30
CA LYS A 223 -23.89 21.56 -7.83
C LYS A 223 -23.62 21.40 -9.33
N LEU A 224 -23.55 20.16 -9.81
CA LEU A 224 -23.18 19.83 -11.20
C LEU A 224 -24.40 19.69 -12.12
N PHE A 225 -25.49 19.11 -11.63
CA PHE A 225 -26.62 18.67 -12.44
C PHE A 225 -27.96 19.24 -11.95
N GLY A 226 -27.96 20.08 -10.92
CA GLY A 226 -29.18 20.63 -10.32
C GLY A 226 -29.97 21.54 -11.24
N ALA A 227 -29.35 22.09 -12.30
CA ALA A 227 -30.01 22.88 -13.35
C ALA A 227 -30.95 23.98 -12.82
N GLY A 228 -30.56 24.65 -11.72
CA GLY A 228 -31.36 25.71 -11.09
C GLY A 228 -32.45 25.24 -10.12
N GLN A 229 -32.61 23.92 -9.90
CA GLN A 229 -33.50 23.39 -8.86
C GLN A 229 -33.00 23.79 -7.46
N LEU A 230 -33.92 23.98 -6.52
CA LEU A 230 -33.57 24.11 -5.11
C LEU A 230 -32.95 22.80 -4.60
N GLU A 231 -31.87 22.90 -3.81
CA GLU A 231 -31.13 21.74 -3.30
C GLU A 231 -32.06 20.76 -2.56
N ALA A 232 -32.98 21.27 -1.74
CA ALA A 232 -33.95 20.46 -1.00
C ALA A 232 -34.85 19.63 -1.93
N GLU A 233 -35.28 20.18 -3.06
CA GLU A 233 -36.12 19.47 -4.03
C GLU A 233 -35.32 18.41 -4.79
N PHE A 234 -34.10 18.75 -5.21
CA PHE A 234 -33.18 17.82 -5.85
C PHE A 234 -32.85 16.64 -4.93
N ARG A 235 -32.52 16.92 -3.67
CA ARG A 235 -32.26 15.92 -2.62
C ARG A 235 -33.45 15.01 -2.39
N ARG A 236 -34.66 15.58 -2.26
CA ARG A 236 -35.89 14.80 -2.06
C ARG A 236 -36.12 13.81 -3.21
N LYS A 237 -35.97 14.27 -4.46
CA LYS A 237 -36.13 13.40 -5.65
C LYS A 237 -35.07 12.29 -5.69
N ALA A 238 -33.83 12.64 -5.38
CA ALA A 238 -32.73 11.69 -5.31
C ALA A 238 -32.97 10.59 -4.25
N GLU A 239 -33.32 10.98 -3.02
CA GLU A 239 -33.58 10.06 -1.91
C GLU A 239 -34.72 9.09 -2.21
N ILE A 240 -35.81 9.57 -2.83
CA ILE A 240 -36.92 8.71 -3.26
C ILE A 240 -36.42 7.63 -4.24
N CYS A 241 -35.64 8.01 -5.25
CA CYS A 241 -35.12 7.05 -6.22
C CYS A 241 -34.12 6.07 -5.58
N ILE A 242 -33.22 6.55 -4.74
CA ILE A 242 -32.21 5.72 -4.06
C ILE A 242 -32.90 4.69 -3.17
N ASN A 243 -33.88 5.11 -2.37
CA ASN A 243 -34.63 4.23 -1.48
C ASN A 243 -35.47 3.20 -2.26
N ALA A 244 -36.04 3.58 -3.41
CA ALA A 244 -36.78 2.65 -4.27
C ALA A 244 -35.88 1.57 -4.89
N ASN A 245 -34.62 1.90 -5.20
CA ASN A 245 -33.67 0.93 -5.76
C ASN A 245 -32.97 0.08 -4.68
N GLN A 246 -32.81 0.58 -3.45
CA GLN A 246 -32.13 -0.10 -2.34
C GLN A 246 -32.54 -1.59 -2.14
N PRO A 247 -33.82 -1.97 -2.10
CA PRO A 247 -34.20 -3.37 -1.86
C PRO A 247 -33.94 -4.29 -3.05
N LEU A 248 -33.68 -3.74 -4.24
CA LEU A 248 -33.45 -4.50 -5.48
C LEU A 248 -31.96 -4.83 -5.70
N LEU A 249 -31.08 -4.35 -4.82
CA LEU A 249 -29.63 -4.39 -5.00
C LEU A 249 -29.00 -5.26 -3.91
N ASP A 250 -28.08 -6.14 -4.29
CA ASP A 250 -27.26 -6.86 -3.32
C ASP A 250 -26.37 -5.86 -2.56
N PRO A 251 -26.44 -5.81 -1.21
CA PRO A 251 -25.57 -4.97 -0.40
C PRO A 251 -24.07 -5.18 -0.64
N LYS A 252 -23.67 -6.39 -1.06
CA LYS A 252 -22.27 -6.76 -1.31
C LYS A 252 -21.78 -6.39 -2.71
N ASP A 253 -22.68 -6.24 -3.69
CA ASP A 253 -22.31 -5.85 -5.05
C ASP A 253 -22.19 -4.32 -5.16
N LYS A 254 -21.00 -3.82 -4.82
CA LYS A 254 -20.65 -2.40 -4.90
C LYS A 254 -20.86 -1.80 -6.29
N ASN A 255 -20.67 -2.58 -7.35
CA ASN A 255 -20.83 -2.12 -8.72
C ASN A 255 -22.31 -1.92 -9.05
N ALA A 256 -23.17 -2.89 -8.69
CA ALA A 256 -24.61 -2.75 -8.82
C ALA A 256 -25.17 -1.61 -7.95
N GLN A 257 -24.63 -1.43 -6.74
CA GLN A 257 -24.99 -0.32 -5.85
C GLN A 257 -24.73 1.04 -6.52
N ALA A 258 -23.53 1.24 -7.08
CA ALA A 258 -23.20 2.47 -7.81
C ALA A 258 -24.10 2.65 -9.04
N TYR A 259 -24.29 1.62 -9.86
CA TYR A 259 -25.13 1.74 -11.05
C TYR A 259 -26.60 2.06 -10.70
N GLY A 260 -27.16 1.39 -9.70
CA GLY A 260 -28.55 1.57 -9.28
C GLY A 260 -28.81 2.91 -8.59
N LYS A 261 -27.91 3.35 -7.71
CA LYS A 261 -28.11 4.56 -6.90
C LYS A 261 -27.55 5.82 -7.51
N LEU A 262 -26.43 5.73 -8.23
CA LEU A 262 -25.79 6.88 -8.89
C LEU A 262 -26.25 7.01 -10.34
N TYR A 263 -26.13 5.97 -11.16
CA TYR A 263 -26.41 6.15 -12.59
C TYR A 263 -27.91 6.23 -12.86
N ARG A 264 -28.70 5.24 -12.44
CA ARG A 264 -30.15 5.20 -12.74
C ARG A 264 -30.91 6.41 -12.17
N CYS A 265 -30.57 6.84 -10.96
CA CYS A 265 -31.29 7.94 -10.32
C CYS A 265 -30.94 9.33 -10.89
N PHE A 266 -29.79 9.48 -11.53
CA PHE A 266 -29.31 10.79 -11.98
C PHE A 266 -29.16 10.92 -13.50
N ILE A 267 -29.42 9.86 -14.28
CA ILE A 267 -29.33 9.87 -15.75
C ILE A 267 -30.19 10.98 -16.40
N GLN A 268 -31.33 11.30 -15.81
CA GLN A 268 -32.28 12.30 -16.33
C GLN A 268 -31.80 13.75 -16.18
N TYR A 269 -30.78 14.00 -15.34
CA TYR A 269 -30.22 15.34 -15.13
C TYR A 269 -29.01 15.63 -16.03
N ARG A 270 -28.74 14.75 -17.00
CA ARG A 270 -27.66 14.98 -17.97
C ARG A 270 -28.02 16.18 -18.87
N PRO A 271 -27.14 17.17 -19.05
CA PRO A 271 -27.34 18.16 -20.09
C PRO A 271 -27.44 17.45 -21.45
N PRO A 272 -28.38 17.81 -22.33
CA PRO A 272 -28.40 17.29 -23.69
C PRO A 272 -27.05 17.56 -24.36
N PRO A 273 -26.60 16.72 -25.31
CA PRO A 273 -25.35 16.97 -26.02
C PRO A 273 -25.51 18.24 -26.87
N THR A 274 -25.14 19.39 -26.31
CA THR A 274 -24.99 20.61 -27.07
C THR A 274 -23.71 20.47 -27.89
N MET A 275 -23.85 20.35 -29.21
CA MET A 275 -22.77 20.60 -30.16
C MET A 275 -22.27 22.03 -29.93
N GLU A 276 -21.20 22.20 -29.17
CA GLU A 276 -20.60 23.51 -28.98
C GLU A 276 -19.62 23.79 -30.12
N ARG A 277 -20.08 24.70 -30.98
CA ARG A 277 -19.36 25.28 -32.11
C ARG A 277 -18.15 26.07 -31.58
N ASP A 278 -17.02 25.74 -32.17
CA ASP A 278 -15.69 26.34 -32.05
C ASP A 278 -15.71 27.86 -31.73
N ARG A 279 -15.16 28.24 -30.58
CA ARG A 279 -14.79 29.62 -30.27
C ARG A 279 -13.32 29.69 -29.87
N ARG A 280 -12.46 29.58 -30.88
CA ARG A 280 -11.08 30.07 -30.81
C ARG A 280 -11.08 31.51 -30.33
N THR A 281 -10.45 31.74 -29.18
CA THR A 281 -10.03 33.09 -28.78
C THR A 281 -8.56 33.00 -28.38
N ASN A 282 -7.74 33.69 -29.17
CA ASN A 282 -6.30 33.83 -29.00
C ASN A 282 -5.99 34.59 -27.71
N VAL A 283 -5.00 34.13 -26.95
CA VAL A 283 -4.18 35.01 -26.09
C VAL A 283 -2.72 34.60 -26.25
N VAL A 284 -1.94 35.53 -26.78
CA VAL A 284 -0.48 35.47 -26.96
C VAL A 284 0.18 36.37 -25.92
N ALA A 285 1.33 35.93 -25.40
CA ALA A 285 2.37 36.62 -24.62
C ALA A 285 2.02 36.98 -23.15
N ALA A 286 2.93 36.89 -22.18
CA ALA A 286 4.37 37.10 -22.28
C ALA A 286 5.20 36.21 -21.34
N ALA A 287 6.33 35.73 -21.85
CA ALA A 287 7.47 35.26 -21.09
C ALA A 287 8.60 36.29 -21.26
N ALA A 288 9.24 36.68 -20.15
CA ALA A 288 10.66 37.01 -20.01
C ALA A 288 10.87 37.95 -18.81
N LEU A 289 11.39 37.41 -17.70
CA LEU A 289 12.39 38.00 -16.80
C LEU A 289 12.36 37.26 -15.47
N LEU A 290 13.25 36.27 -15.32
CA LEU A 290 13.91 35.85 -14.07
C LEU A 290 14.82 34.64 -14.41
N VAL A 291 15.81 34.87 -15.29
CA VAL A 291 16.74 33.83 -15.79
C VAL A 291 18.06 33.79 -15.00
N VAL A 292 18.25 34.57 -13.93
CA VAL A 292 19.59 34.66 -13.29
C VAL A 292 19.63 34.36 -11.79
N LEU A 293 18.52 33.94 -11.16
CA LEU A 293 18.51 33.53 -9.74
C LEU A 293 18.18 32.04 -9.52
N SER A 294 18.01 31.27 -10.59
CA SER A 294 17.61 29.85 -10.54
C SER A 294 18.79 28.86 -10.46
N LEU A 295 20.05 29.30 -10.56
CA LEU A 295 21.20 28.38 -10.58
C LEU A 295 21.70 27.91 -9.19
N ALA A 296 21.09 28.33 -8.08
CA ALA A 296 21.49 27.90 -6.73
C ALA A 296 20.41 27.14 -5.93
N LEU A 297 19.22 26.90 -6.51
CA LEU A 297 18.15 26.11 -5.88
C LEU A 297 17.86 24.76 -6.57
N THR A 298 18.66 24.37 -7.56
CA THR A 298 18.45 23.16 -8.37
C THR A 298 18.88 21.84 -7.71
N LEU A 299 19.20 21.83 -6.40
CA LEU A 299 19.71 20.62 -5.74
C LEU A 299 18.75 19.97 -4.72
N HIS A 300 17.48 20.38 -4.64
CA HIS A 300 16.49 19.76 -3.72
C HIS A 300 15.18 19.30 -4.37
N VAL A 301 15.03 19.35 -5.69
CA VAL A 301 13.75 19.03 -6.34
C VAL A 301 13.95 18.00 -7.45
N ALA A 302 13.78 16.73 -7.12
CA ALA A 302 13.62 15.71 -8.15
C ALA A 302 12.80 14.47 -7.73
N GLU A 303 12.67 14.13 -6.45
CA GLU A 303 11.62 13.17 -6.04
C GLU A 303 10.25 13.83 -5.78
N ALA A 304 10.25 15.14 -5.49
CA ALA A 304 9.07 15.85 -5.00
C ALA A 304 8.00 16.16 -6.07
N ASN A 305 8.33 16.18 -7.37
CA ASN A 305 7.41 16.74 -8.37
C ASN A 305 6.40 15.74 -8.98
N ILE A 306 6.77 14.49 -9.28
CA ILE A 306 5.79 13.52 -9.84
C ILE A 306 5.14 12.68 -8.76
N PHE A 307 5.93 12.16 -7.81
CA PHE A 307 5.43 11.17 -6.85
C PHE A 307 4.98 11.80 -5.53
N GLY A 308 5.53 12.95 -5.14
CA GLY A 308 5.11 13.70 -3.95
C GLY A 308 4.01 14.73 -4.19
N GLY A 309 3.62 14.96 -5.45
CA GLY A 309 2.66 15.99 -5.81
C GLY A 309 1.21 15.65 -5.43
N LYS A 310 0.39 16.69 -5.25
CA LYS A 310 -1.06 16.56 -4.95
C LYS A 310 -1.79 15.62 -5.92
N ARG A 311 -1.40 15.61 -7.20
CA ARG A 311 -1.97 14.73 -8.24
C ARG A 311 -1.71 13.25 -7.99
N PHE A 312 -0.50 12.91 -7.55
CA PHE A 312 -0.14 11.53 -7.24
C PHE A 312 -0.82 11.05 -5.97
N LEU A 313 -0.89 11.90 -4.96
CA LEU A 313 -1.61 11.59 -3.72
C LEU A 313 -3.10 11.35 -3.96
N LYS A 314 -3.73 12.18 -4.79
CA LYS A 314 -5.12 11.98 -5.22
C LYS A 314 -5.27 10.66 -5.98
N ALA A 315 -4.37 10.35 -6.92
CA ALA A 315 -4.37 9.07 -7.62
C ALA A 315 -4.21 7.86 -6.67
N GLN A 316 -3.34 7.95 -5.66
CA GLN A 316 -3.21 6.92 -4.63
C GLN A 316 -4.54 6.70 -3.89
N GLN A 317 -5.17 7.79 -3.45
CA GLN A 317 -6.43 7.72 -2.70
C GLN A 317 -7.56 7.12 -3.53
N ASP A 318 -7.73 7.58 -4.77
CA ASP A 318 -8.75 7.07 -5.69
C ASP A 318 -8.53 5.59 -6.00
N CYS A 319 -7.28 5.18 -6.27
CA CYS A 319 -6.94 3.79 -6.56
C CYS A 319 -7.12 2.86 -5.35
N VAL A 320 -6.76 3.31 -4.14
CA VAL A 320 -6.99 2.53 -2.91
C VAL A 320 -8.49 2.33 -2.67
N HIS A 321 -9.29 3.38 -2.81
CA HIS A 321 -10.73 3.29 -2.62
C HIS A 321 -11.38 2.41 -3.69
N PHE A 322 -11.05 2.64 -4.97
CA PHE A 322 -11.63 1.89 -6.08
C PHE A 322 -11.31 0.39 -6.02
N LEU A 323 -10.04 0.04 -5.77
CA LEU A 323 -9.59 -1.35 -5.68
C LEU A 323 -10.01 -2.03 -4.37
N GLY A 324 -10.58 -1.29 -3.40
CA GLY A 324 -10.97 -1.83 -2.10
C GLY A 324 -9.76 -2.22 -1.22
N ILE A 325 -8.60 -1.59 -1.45
CA ILE A 325 -7.40 -1.81 -0.65
C ILE A 325 -7.61 -1.23 0.74
N ASN A 326 -7.08 -1.89 1.76
CA ASN A 326 -7.20 -1.42 3.14
C ASN A 326 -6.70 0.03 3.28
N PRO A 327 -7.56 0.99 3.70
CA PRO A 327 -7.19 2.40 3.81
C PRO A 327 -6.01 2.68 4.75
N LEU A 328 -5.70 1.76 5.69
CA LEU A 328 -4.54 1.86 6.58
C LEU A 328 -3.21 1.82 5.82
N ARG A 329 -3.17 1.20 4.63
CA ARG A 329 -1.98 1.18 3.77
C ARG A 329 -1.63 2.56 3.19
N MET A 330 -2.56 3.52 3.22
CA MET A 330 -2.32 4.88 2.75
C MET A 330 -1.16 5.57 3.49
N GLY A 331 -1.00 5.30 4.80
CA GLY A 331 0.12 5.83 5.57
C GLY A 331 1.49 5.33 5.09
N GLN A 332 1.55 4.08 4.62
CA GLN A 332 2.73 3.47 4.04
C GLN A 332 3.03 4.04 2.64
N TYR A 333 2.00 4.15 1.79
CA TYR A 333 2.13 4.67 0.42
C TYR A 333 2.50 6.16 0.38
N LYS A 334 2.00 6.98 1.33
CA LYS A 334 2.40 8.39 1.50
C LYS A 334 3.88 8.56 1.83
N LYS A 335 4.50 7.53 2.42
CA LYS A 335 5.95 7.48 2.71
C LYS A 335 6.75 6.85 1.57
N PHE A 336 6.13 6.66 0.40
CA PHE A 336 6.75 6.05 -0.79
C PHE A 336 7.23 4.60 -0.62
N VAL A 337 6.69 3.91 0.38
CA VAL A 337 6.95 2.50 0.64
C VAL A 337 5.90 1.68 -0.09
N TYR A 338 6.32 0.88 -1.07
CA TYR A 338 5.43 0.05 -1.88
C TYR A 338 5.87 -1.42 -1.80
N PRO A 339 5.29 -2.20 -0.89
CA PRO A 339 5.58 -3.64 -0.79
C PRO A 339 5.27 -4.40 -2.09
N GLY A 340 5.95 -5.52 -2.31
CA GLY A 340 5.80 -6.36 -3.51
C GLY A 340 4.60 -7.30 -3.47
N ASP A 341 3.51 -6.90 -2.81
CA ASP A 341 2.29 -7.71 -2.74
C ASP A 341 1.30 -7.34 -3.85
N ARG A 342 0.36 -8.26 -4.14
CA ARG A 342 -0.58 -8.13 -5.26
C ARG A 342 -1.41 -6.85 -5.24
N GLU A 343 -1.90 -6.44 -4.08
CA GLU A 343 -2.72 -5.23 -3.95
C GLU A 343 -1.89 -3.98 -4.28
N THR A 344 -0.67 -3.89 -3.75
CA THR A 344 0.23 -2.77 -4.02
C THR A 344 0.66 -2.73 -5.49
N MET A 345 0.92 -3.88 -6.11
CA MET A 345 1.22 -3.96 -7.54
C MET A 345 0.07 -3.43 -8.40
N CYS A 346 -1.17 -3.88 -8.13
CA CYS A 346 -2.35 -3.41 -8.86
C CYS A 346 -2.69 -1.94 -8.55
N MET A 347 -2.40 -1.45 -7.35
CA MET A 347 -2.50 -0.03 -7.02
C MET A 347 -1.54 0.80 -7.88
N ILE A 348 -0.27 0.39 -8.00
CA ILE A 348 0.71 1.09 -8.85
C ILE A 348 0.28 1.08 -10.31
N ARG A 349 -0.26 -0.04 -10.82
CA ARG A 349 -0.89 -0.08 -12.15
C ARG A 349 -1.99 0.95 -12.29
N CYS A 350 -2.92 1.02 -11.34
CA CYS A 350 -4.03 1.98 -11.37
C CYS A 350 -3.54 3.43 -11.39
N ILE A 351 -2.52 3.74 -10.58
CA ILE A 351 -1.90 5.07 -10.54
C ILE A 351 -1.19 5.35 -11.87
N GLY A 352 -0.50 4.36 -12.43
CA GLY A 352 0.20 4.47 -13.72
C GLY A 352 -0.70 4.78 -14.88
N ILE A 353 -1.87 4.15 -14.95
CA ILE A 353 -2.90 4.46 -15.94
C ILE A 353 -3.51 5.85 -15.68
N THR A 354 -3.73 6.20 -14.41
CA THR A 354 -4.29 7.49 -14.01
C THR A 354 -3.39 8.67 -14.41
N LEU A 355 -2.08 8.49 -14.27
CA LEU A 355 -1.06 9.51 -14.51
C LEU A 355 -0.33 9.31 -15.85
N ASP A 356 -0.78 8.34 -16.65
CA ASP A 356 -0.30 8.04 -18.01
C ASP A 356 1.19 7.68 -18.11
N PHE A 357 1.80 7.23 -17.01
CA PHE A 357 3.15 6.63 -17.02
C PHE A 357 3.12 5.14 -17.37
N TRP A 358 1.95 4.51 -17.36
CA TRP A 358 1.76 3.10 -17.70
C TRP A 358 0.51 2.89 -18.55
N ASP A 359 0.65 2.09 -19.60
CA ASP A 359 -0.43 1.56 -20.41
C ASP A 359 -0.29 0.04 -20.51
N ASP A 360 -1.40 -0.70 -20.39
CA ASP A 360 -1.37 -2.16 -20.41
C ASP A 360 -0.96 -2.73 -21.78
N ILE A 361 -1.11 -1.94 -22.86
CA ILE A 361 -0.77 -2.34 -24.23
C ILE A 361 0.59 -1.76 -24.61
N LEU A 362 0.79 -0.45 -24.39
CA LEU A 362 2.00 0.25 -24.82
C LEU A 362 3.16 0.12 -23.80
N GLY A 363 2.88 -0.28 -22.57
CA GLY A 363 3.87 -0.40 -21.50
C GLY A 363 4.18 0.93 -20.84
N PHE A 364 5.42 1.07 -20.35
CA PHE A 364 5.84 2.25 -19.59
C PHE A 364 6.11 3.45 -20.51
N ASN A 365 5.51 4.60 -20.20
CA ASN A 365 5.66 5.82 -21.00
C ASN A 365 6.95 6.56 -20.63
N VAL A 366 8.04 6.22 -21.30
CA VAL A 366 9.37 6.82 -21.06
C VAL A 366 9.44 8.28 -21.50
N SER A 367 8.61 8.72 -22.46
CA SER A 367 8.57 10.10 -22.93
C SER A 367 7.99 11.05 -21.88
N LEU A 368 6.98 10.60 -21.11
CA LEU A 368 6.45 11.37 -19.97
C LEU A 368 7.55 11.70 -18.95
N VAL A 369 8.49 10.77 -18.74
CA VAL A 369 9.61 10.96 -17.82
C VAL A 369 10.57 12.04 -18.32
N GLU A 370 10.88 12.06 -19.61
CA GLU A 370 11.72 13.09 -20.22
C GLU A 370 11.09 14.47 -20.07
N ASP A 371 9.81 14.62 -20.41
CA ASP A 371 9.11 15.91 -20.34
C ASP A 371 9.05 16.48 -18.91
N GLN A 372 8.91 15.63 -17.91
CA GLN A 372 8.70 16.03 -16.52
C GLN A 372 10.00 16.20 -15.71
N PHE A 373 11.09 15.59 -16.16
CA PHE A 373 12.38 15.62 -15.45
C PHE A 373 13.51 16.22 -16.30
N SER A 374 13.24 16.80 -17.47
CA SER A 374 14.25 17.54 -18.24
C SER A 374 14.79 18.75 -17.44
N PRO A 375 16.11 19.02 -17.43
CA PRO A 375 17.16 18.34 -18.20
C PRO A 375 17.85 17.16 -17.46
N LEU A 376 17.38 16.77 -16.27
CA LEU A 376 17.94 15.67 -15.47
C LEU A 376 17.86 14.33 -16.20
N VAL A 377 16.81 14.15 -17.00
CA VAL A 377 16.64 12.99 -17.88
C VAL A 377 17.03 13.36 -19.31
N ASN A 378 18.15 12.82 -19.78
CA ASN A 378 18.63 12.99 -21.15
C ASN A 378 18.28 11.77 -22.04
N ALA A 379 18.52 11.88 -23.34
CA ALA A 379 18.25 10.81 -24.30
C ALA A 379 18.95 9.48 -23.96
N THR A 380 20.13 9.53 -23.35
CA THR A 380 20.87 8.34 -22.89
C THR A 380 20.15 7.64 -21.74
N PHE A 381 19.72 8.39 -20.72
CA PHE A 381 18.95 7.86 -19.61
C PHE A 381 17.62 7.26 -20.10
N LYS A 382 16.93 7.95 -21.01
CA LYS A 382 15.70 7.46 -21.63
C LYS A 382 15.89 6.10 -22.29
N LYS A 383 16.94 5.95 -23.10
CA LYS A 383 17.28 4.67 -23.74
C LYS A 383 17.59 3.59 -22.71
N GLN A 384 18.46 3.88 -21.74
CA GLN A 384 18.81 2.93 -20.68
C GLN A 384 17.59 2.51 -19.86
N LEU A 385 16.69 3.44 -19.56
CA LEU A 385 15.47 3.17 -18.82
C LEU A 385 14.53 2.25 -19.61
N ALA A 386 14.37 2.50 -20.91
CA ALA A 386 13.58 1.65 -21.79
C ALA A 386 14.15 0.22 -21.85
N ASP A 387 15.46 0.09 -22.08
CA ASP A 387 16.14 -1.21 -22.18
C ASP A 387 16.04 -2.01 -20.86
N ASN A 388 16.27 -1.34 -19.72
CA ASN A 388 16.17 -1.98 -18.39
C ASN A 388 14.73 -2.41 -18.05
N ILE A 389 13.74 -1.60 -18.42
CA ILE A 389 12.33 -1.98 -18.23
C ILE A 389 12.00 -3.16 -19.14
N ALA A 390 12.37 -3.12 -20.43
CA ALA A 390 12.09 -4.19 -21.38
C ALA A 390 12.64 -5.54 -20.90
N LEU A 391 13.93 -5.59 -20.54
CA LEU A 391 14.58 -6.79 -20.01
C LEU A 391 13.86 -7.36 -18.78
N LYS A 392 13.42 -6.49 -17.87
CA LYS A 392 12.69 -6.92 -16.67
C LYS A 392 11.27 -7.41 -16.97
N LEU A 393 10.61 -6.82 -17.95
CA LEU A 393 9.25 -7.20 -18.33
C LEU A 393 9.21 -8.50 -19.13
N GLU A 394 10.29 -8.90 -19.80
CA GLU A 394 10.42 -10.20 -20.46
C GLU A 394 10.36 -11.38 -19.47
N LEU A 395 10.80 -11.15 -18.22
CA LEU A 395 10.81 -12.16 -17.15
C LEU A 395 9.45 -12.33 -16.46
N LEU A 396 8.45 -11.53 -16.82
CA LEU A 396 7.14 -11.51 -16.18
C LEU A 396 6.06 -12.00 -17.16
N ASP A 397 5.04 -12.67 -16.62
CA ASP A 397 3.85 -13.06 -17.38
C ASP A 397 3.28 -11.84 -18.14
N PRO A 398 3.17 -11.89 -19.48
CA PRO A 398 2.58 -10.82 -20.28
C PRO A 398 1.17 -10.43 -19.85
N LEU A 399 0.40 -11.37 -19.30
CA LEU A 399 -0.97 -11.15 -18.81
C LEU A 399 -1.00 -10.50 -17.42
N ASP A 400 0.10 -10.53 -16.67
CA ASP A 400 0.20 -9.95 -15.34
C ASP A 400 0.57 -8.46 -15.37
N SER A 401 -0.37 -7.63 -15.83
CA SER A 401 -0.12 -6.20 -15.95
C SER A 401 0.06 -5.47 -14.62
N CYS A 402 -0.38 -6.03 -13.49
CA CYS A 402 -0.12 -5.44 -12.18
C CYS A 402 1.37 -5.51 -11.84
N SER A 403 1.97 -6.71 -11.96
CA SER A 403 3.40 -6.91 -11.73
C SER A 403 4.23 -6.12 -12.74
N ARG A 404 3.85 -6.14 -14.02
CA ARG A 404 4.56 -5.40 -15.08
C ARG A 404 4.60 -3.89 -14.79
N ALA A 405 3.46 -3.28 -14.44
CA ALA A 405 3.42 -1.86 -14.08
C ALA A 405 4.27 -1.54 -12.84
N PHE A 406 4.19 -2.40 -11.82
CA PHE A 406 4.94 -2.24 -10.58
C PHE A 406 6.45 -2.28 -10.79
N TYR A 407 6.95 -3.28 -11.52
CA TYR A 407 8.39 -3.42 -11.75
C TYR A 407 8.94 -2.39 -12.73
N ALA A 408 8.14 -1.92 -13.69
CA ALA A 408 8.51 -0.78 -14.51
C ALA A 408 8.66 0.51 -13.68
N PHE A 409 7.66 0.81 -12.83
CA PHE A 409 7.70 1.94 -11.90
C PHE A 409 8.88 1.88 -10.92
N ARG A 410 9.17 0.71 -10.35
CA ARG A 410 10.31 0.53 -9.45
C ARG A 410 11.64 0.75 -10.15
N THR A 411 11.79 0.21 -11.36
CA THR A 411 13.00 0.37 -12.17
C THR A 411 13.24 1.83 -12.48
N PHE A 412 12.19 2.56 -12.87
CA PHE A 412 12.27 3.99 -13.08
C PHE A 412 12.74 4.74 -11.82
N ARG A 413 12.11 4.50 -10.67
CA ARG A 413 12.49 5.17 -9.42
C ARG A 413 13.92 4.88 -8.99
N ALA A 414 14.38 3.64 -9.15
CA ALA A 414 15.75 3.26 -8.82
C ALA A 414 16.77 4.00 -9.70
N MET A 415 16.54 4.04 -11.02
CA MET A 415 17.42 4.74 -11.95
C MET A 415 17.42 6.25 -11.74
N LEU A 416 16.26 6.85 -11.47
CA LEU A 416 16.14 8.28 -11.17
C LEU A 416 16.97 8.65 -9.94
N ARG A 417 16.94 7.83 -8.88
CA ARG A 417 17.75 8.05 -7.67
C ARG A 417 19.25 7.94 -7.93
N GLN A 418 19.68 7.01 -8.78
CA GLN A 418 21.08 6.88 -9.17
C GLN A 418 21.59 8.12 -9.90
N GLN A 419 20.74 8.78 -10.70
CA GLN A 419 21.09 10.05 -11.33
C GLN A 419 21.16 11.21 -10.33
N LEU A 420 20.23 11.26 -9.37
CA LEU A 420 20.12 12.38 -8.42
C LEU A 420 21.16 12.38 -7.31
N ASN A 421 21.51 11.20 -6.81
CA ASN A 421 22.48 11.07 -5.73
C ASN A 421 23.93 11.08 -6.26
N GLY A 422 24.14 11.27 -7.57
CA GLY A 422 25.39 10.91 -8.24
C GLY A 422 25.69 9.42 -8.07
N THR A 423 26.79 8.94 -8.64
CA THR A 423 27.35 7.62 -8.28
C THR A 423 27.91 7.67 -6.85
N VAL A 424 27.04 7.86 -5.85
CA VAL A 424 27.33 7.51 -4.48
C VAL A 424 26.80 6.09 -4.32
N THR A 425 27.58 5.13 -4.81
CA THR A 425 27.72 3.87 -4.10
C THR A 425 28.20 4.23 -2.71
N PRO A 426 27.40 4.05 -1.64
CA PRO A 426 27.95 4.11 -0.29
C PRO A 426 28.98 2.98 -0.21
N VAL A 427 30.20 3.33 0.16
CA VAL A 427 31.28 2.36 0.38
C VAL A 427 30.76 1.35 1.41
N PRO A 428 30.61 0.07 1.03
CA PRO A 428 30.21 -0.98 1.95
C PRO A 428 31.41 -1.37 2.80
N ASP A 429 31.14 -2.07 3.90
CA ASP A 429 32.17 -2.82 4.62
C ASP A 429 33.01 -3.63 3.61
N VAL A 430 34.32 -3.34 3.58
CA VAL A 430 35.22 -3.55 2.43
C VAL A 430 35.49 -5.05 2.15
N ASN A 431 34.93 -5.95 2.96
CA ASN A 431 35.38 -7.35 3.04
C ASN A 431 34.29 -8.43 2.82
N PHE A 432 33.03 -8.08 2.50
CA PHE A 432 32.01 -9.09 2.19
C PHE A 432 31.94 -9.41 0.68
N VAL A 433 32.26 -10.67 0.34
CA VAL A 433 32.16 -11.22 -1.02
C VAL A 433 30.89 -12.08 -1.11
N PRO A 434 29.92 -11.75 -1.99
CA PRO A 434 28.73 -12.57 -2.21
C PRO A 434 29.07 -14.01 -2.59
N LEU A 435 28.39 -14.95 -1.95
CA LEU A 435 28.50 -16.36 -2.26
C LEU A 435 27.72 -16.68 -3.53
N GLN A 436 28.24 -17.62 -4.31
CA GLN A 436 27.50 -18.23 -5.40
C GLN A 436 26.38 -19.12 -4.82
N PRO A 437 25.24 -19.28 -5.54
CA PRO A 437 24.12 -20.09 -5.09
C PRO A 437 24.51 -21.50 -4.64
N VAL A 438 25.40 -22.16 -5.40
CA VAL A 438 25.96 -23.49 -5.10
C VAL A 438 26.75 -23.49 -3.79
N GLN A 439 27.47 -22.40 -3.48
CA GLN A 439 28.22 -22.30 -2.21
C GLN A 439 27.28 -22.17 -1.01
N ILE A 440 26.18 -21.43 -1.16
CA ILE A 440 25.14 -21.34 -0.11
C ILE A 440 24.52 -22.73 0.12
N LEU A 441 24.23 -23.49 -0.95
CA LEU A 441 23.69 -24.84 -0.85
C LEU A 441 24.67 -25.81 -0.17
N ASN A 442 25.97 -25.74 -0.49
CA ASN A 442 26.99 -26.53 0.20
C ASN A 442 27.01 -26.22 1.70
N ILE A 443 26.98 -24.93 2.07
CA ILE A 443 26.90 -24.50 3.48
C ILE A 443 25.67 -25.08 4.16
N ILE A 444 24.52 -25.05 3.52
CA ILE A 444 23.27 -25.62 4.04
C ILE A 444 23.41 -27.13 4.26
N VAL A 445 23.96 -27.87 3.29
CA VAL A 445 24.17 -29.33 3.42
C VAL A 445 25.16 -29.65 4.55
N ASP A 446 26.25 -28.91 4.66
CA ASP A 446 27.24 -29.13 5.71
C ASP A 446 26.68 -28.82 7.10
N CYS A 447 25.91 -27.74 7.24
CA CYS A 447 25.20 -27.42 8.47
C CYS A 447 24.15 -28.48 8.80
N ALA A 448 23.45 -29.05 7.81
CA ALA A 448 22.45 -30.08 8.04
C ALA A 448 23.05 -31.38 8.60
N ARG A 449 24.24 -31.76 8.11
CA ARG A 449 25.01 -32.89 8.65
C ARG A 449 25.44 -32.64 10.09
N GLU A 450 25.85 -31.41 10.41
CA GLU A 450 26.30 -31.02 11.75
C GLU A 450 25.16 -31.06 12.78
N VAL A 451 23.97 -30.60 12.41
CA VAL A 451 22.77 -30.71 13.27
C VAL A 451 22.11 -32.09 13.22
N LYS A 452 22.72 -33.07 12.55
CA LYS A 452 22.26 -34.46 12.42
C LYS A 452 20.84 -34.58 11.87
N LEU A 453 20.49 -33.74 10.88
CA LEU A 453 19.21 -33.86 10.18
C LEU A 453 19.17 -35.14 9.34
N PRO A 454 18.08 -35.93 9.39
CA PRO A 454 17.92 -37.11 8.54
C PRO A 454 17.90 -36.75 7.05
N ASP A 455 18.40 -37.63 6.18
CA ASP A 455 18.43 -37.39 4.72
C ASP A 455 17.05 -37.11 4.12
N ALA A 456 15.98 -37.66 4.69
CA ALA A 456 14.60 -37.36 4.30
C ALA A 456 14.25 -35.87 4.44
N PHE A 457 14.83 -35.16 5.41
CA PHE A 457 14.65 -33.71 5.58
C PHE A 457 15.41 -32.90 4.53
N LEU A 458 16.54 -33.41 4.02
CA LEU A 458 17.26 -32.79 2.91
C LEU A 458 16.43 -32.86 1.62
N THR A 459 15.70 -33.96 1.41
CA THR A 459 14.72 -34.09 0.33
C THR A 459 13.58 -33.07 0.47
N SER A 460 13.03 -32.88 1.66
CA SER A 460 12.01 -31.83 1.90
C SER A 460 12.55 -30.42 1.64
N LEU A 461 13.79 -30.15 2.05
CA LEU A 461 14.45 -28.87 1.82
C LEU A 461 14.68 -28.59 0.33
N SER A 462 15.06 -29.61 -0.46
CA SER A 462 15.15 -29.50 -1.93
C SER A 462 13.81 -29.18 -2.59
N LYS A 463 12.69 -29.51 -1.93
CA LYS A 463 11.33 -29.20 -2.38
C LYS A 463 10.81 -27.85 -1.85
N GLY A 464 11.66 -27.07 -1.17
CA GLY A 464 11.28 -25.80 -0.57
C GLY A 464 10.39 -25.93 0.69
N ILE A 465 10.27 -27.13 1.25
CA ILE A 465 9.45 -27.39 2.44
C ILE A 465 10.32 -27.15 3.69
N ILE A 466 10.03 -26.05 4.40
CA ILE A 466 10.77 -25.63 5.59
C ILE A 466 9.83 -25.70 6.80
N VAL A 467 10.09 -26.64 7.69
CA VAL A 467 9.26 -26.93 8.87
C VAL A 467 9.85 -26.25 10.10
N ASP A 468 9.02 -25.62 10.94
CA ASP A 468 9.46 -25.01 12.20
C ASP A 468 9.72 -26.06 13.29
N CYS A 469 10.87 -26.76 13.22
CA CYS A 469 11.36 -27.68 14.25
C CYS A 469 12.74 -27.26 14.79
N PRO A 470 13.15 -27.70 16.00
CA PRO A 470 14.41 -27.27 16.62
C PRO A 470 15.65 -27.45 15.73
N GLU A 471 15.74 -28.57 15.03
CA GLU A 471 16.85 -28.91 14.13
C GLU A 471 16.90 -27.96 12.94
N MET A 472 15.75 -27.63 12.34
CA MET A 472 15.64 -26.68 11.24
C MET A 472 16.01 -25.26 11.68
N ARG A 473 15.60 -24.85 12.89
CA ARG A 473 15.99 -23.55 13.46
C ARG A 473 17.50 -23.42 13.57
N CYS A 474 18.15 -24.46 14.06
CA CYS A 474 19.61 -24.46 14.21
C CYS A 474 20.34 -24.59 12.88
N LEU A 475 19.78 -25.33 11.90
CA LEU A 475 20.29 -25.33 10.52
C LEU A 475 20.31 -23.93 9.93
N ILE A 476 19.20 -23.19 10.02
CA ILE A 476 19.08 -21.83 9.50
C ILE A 476 20.07 -20.88 10.17
N ARG A 477 20.23 -20.96 11.50
CA ARG A 477 21.26 -20.20 12.22
C ARG A 477 22.66 -20.52 11.70
N CYS A 478 23.01 -21.80 11.60
CA CYS A 478 24.33 -22.25 11.13
C CYS A 478 24.62 -21.72 9.72
N ALA A 479 23.68 -21.88 8.80
CA ALA A 479 23.83 -21.45 7.42
C ALA A 479 23.97 -19.92 7.29
N ALA A 480 23.16 -19.16 8.04
CA ALA A 480 23.20 -17.71 8.03
C ALA A 480 24.51 -17.15 8.60
N MET A 481 25.04 -17.77 9.67
CA MET A 481 26.34 -17.40 10.25
C MET A 481 27.50 -17.72 9.31
N ARG A 482 27.55 -18.94 8.74
CA ARG A 482 28.61 -19.34 7.81
C ARG A 482 28.60 -18.53 6.51
N SER A 483 27.43 -18.06 6.11
CA SER A 483 27.27 -17.16 4.97
C SER A 483 27.60 -15.70 5.30
N LYS A 484 27.96 -15.37 6.55
CA LYS A 484 28.18 -14.00 7.05
C LYS A 484 27.00 -13.05 6.80
N LEU A 485 25.78 -13.58 6.86
CA LEU A 485 24.53 -12.83 6.71
C LEU A 485 23.87 -12.52 8.07
N TYR A 486 24.34 -13.18 9.13
CA TYR A 486 23.77 -13.11 10.46
C TYR A 486 24.86 -13.32 11.53
N THR A 487 24.75 -12.64 12.67
CA THR A 487 25.50 -12.96 13.90
C THR A 487 24.53 -13.05 15.08
N ASP A 488 24.88 -13.83 16.11
CA ASP A 488 24.06 -13.88 17.33
C ASP A 488 24.04 -12.54 18.08
N GLN A 489 25.08 -11.72 17.90
CA GLN A 489 25.24 -10.44 18.59
C GLN A 489 24.46 -9.32 17.90
N ASP A 490 24.59 -9.19 16.58
CA ASP A 490 24.04 -8.06 15.80
C ASP A 490 22.74 -8.45 15.08
N GLY A 491 22.44 -9.74 14.98
CA GLY A 491 21.30 -10.24 14.23
C GLY A 491 21.54 -10.19 12.73
N ALA A 492 20.57 -9.67 11.97
CA ALA A 492 20.62 -9.62 10.52
C ALA A 492 21.64 -8.58 10.02
N LEU A 493 22.62 -9.00 9.23
CA LEU A 493 23.60 -8.09 8.63
C LEU A 493 23.06 -7.52 7.31
N LEU A 494 22.26 -6.46 7.40
CA LEU A 494 21.45 -5.93 6.29
C LEU A 494 22.27 -5.49 5.07
N ALA A 495 23.45 -4.89 5.29
CA ALA A 495 24.35 -4.53 4.19
C ALA A 495 24.88 -5.76 3.43
N ASN A 496 25.23 -6.85 4.15
CA ASN A 496 25.68 -8.10 3.54
C ASN A 496 24.53 -8.80 2.82
N LEU A 497 23.33 -8.78 3.40
CA LEU A 497 22.12 -9.33 2.79
C LEU A 497 21.74 -8.62 1.50
N HIS A 498 21.74 -7.29 1.50
CA HIS A 498 21.48 -6.49 0.30
C HIS A 498 22.48 -6.80 -0.80
N ARG A 499 23.77 -6.90 -0.45
CA ARG A 499 24.84 -7.26 -1.38
C ARG A 499 24.75 -8.72 -1.87
N GLN A 500 24.36 -9.65 -1.01
CA GLN A 500 24.25 -11.07 -1.35
C GLN A 500 23.08 -11.32 -2.30
N PHE A 501 21.94 -10.70 -2.03
CA PHE A 501 20.72 -10.95 -2.79
C PHE A 501 20.57 -10.03 -4.00
N GLU A 502 21.19 -8.85 -3.99
CA GLU A 502 20.99 -7.80 -5.00
C GLU A 502 19.50 -7.70 -5.41
N PRO A 503 18.62 -7.37 -4.45
CA PRO A 503 17.18 -7.39 -4.68
C PRO A 503 16.82 -6.48 -5.86
N PRO A 504 16.11 -6.97 -6.91
CA PRO A 504 15.95 -6.22 -8.15
C PRO A 504 15.21 -4.90 -7.93
N GLY A 505 15.91 -3.78 -8.16
CA GLY A 505 15.33 -2.45 -8.02
C GLY A 505 14.96 -2.07 -6.58
N GLU A 506 15.74 -2.54 -5.60
CA GLU A 506 15.69 -2.04 -4.22
C GLU A 506 17.08 -1.52 -3.83
N ASP A 507 17.15 -0.25 -3.43
CA ASP A 507 18.37 0.33 -2.86
C ASP A 507 18.57 -0.10 -1.40
N LEU A 508 19.80 0.07 -0.89
CA LEU A 508 20.16 -0.38 0.46
C LEU A 508 19.28 0.27 1.53
N ALA A 509 19.00 1.58 1.45
CA ALA A 509 18.19 2.28 2.44
C ALA A 509 16.74 1.76 2.47
N SER A 510 16.15 1.51 1.29
CA SER A 510 14.82 0.94 1.17
C SER A 510 14.77 -0.50 1.71
N PHE A 511 15.80 -1.30 1.40
CA PHE A 511 15.95 -2.66 1.93
C PHE A 511 16.09 -2.65 3.45
N GLU A 512 16.99 -1.83 4.00
CA GLU A 512 17.20 -1.70 5.44
C GLU A 512 15.92 -1.30 6.16
N LEU A 513 15.18 -0.31 5.64
CA LEU A 513 13.93 0.14 6.22
C LEU A 513 12.88 -0.99 6.25
N ARG A 514 12.68 -1.69 5.12
CA ARG A 514 11.74 -2.81 5.02
C ARG A 514 12.11 -3.93 5.99
N GLN A 515 13.38 -4.32 6.02
CA GLN A 515 13.84 -5.41 6.86
C GLN A 515 13.79 -5.04 8.33
N ASN A 516 14.19 -3.83 8.72
CA ASN A 516 14.11 -3.38 10.11
C ASN A 516 12.68 -3.37 10.64
N MET A 517 11.69 -2.94 9.85
CA MET A 517 10.28 -3.04 10.26
C MET A 517 9.85 -4.49 10.51
N CYS A 518 10.28 -5.42 9.66
CA CYS A 518 9.97 -6.83 9.85
C CYS A 518 10.68 -7.43 11.07
N LEU A 519 11.98 -7.16 11.23
CA LEU A 519 12.80 -7.65 12.34
C LEU A 519 12.27 -7.13 13.68
N GLN A 520 11.84 -5.87 13.73
CA GLN A 520 11.22 -5.27 14.91
C GLN A 520 9.87 -5.93 15.22
N ARG A 521 9.05 -6.19 14.20
CA ARG A 521 7.75 -6.89 14.37
C ARG A 521 7.92 -8.32 14.88
N ASN A 522 8.97 -9.02 14.46
CA ASN A 522 9.26 -10.40 14.83
C ASN A 522 10.28 -10.53 15.98
N GLN A 523 10.45 -9.48 16.79
CA GLN A 523 11.43 -9.47 17.86
C GLN A 523 11.13 -10.56 18.89
N GLN A 524 12.12 -11.43 19.13
CA GLN A 524 11.95 -12.56 20.04
C GLN A 524 12.23 -12.16 21.49
N PRO A 525 11.53 -12.77 22.47
CA PRO A 525 11.80 -12.59 23.90
C PRO A 525 13.28 -12.76 24.25
N ALA A 526 13.73 -12.14 25.34
CA ALA A 526 15.10 -12.29 25.82
C ALA A 526 15.45 -13.75 26.17
N THR A 527 14.45 -14.55 26.54
CA THR A 527 14.58 -15.98 26.88
C THR A 527 14.65 -16.91 25.67
N ALA A 528 14.42 -16.40 24.45
CA ALA A 528 14.49 -17.22 23.24
C ALA A 528 15.94 -17.58 22.93
N ASP A 529 16.19 -18.86 22.66
CA ASP A 529 17.50 -19.36 22.25
C ASP A 529 17.92 -18.82 20.87
N ASN A 530 19.23 -18.87 20.59
CA ASN A 530 19.79 -18.27 19.38
C ASN A 530 19.24 -18.92 18.09
N CYS A 531 18.95 -20.23 18.09
CA CYS A 531 18.36 -20.89 16.92
C CYS A 531 16.93 -20.39 16.68
N THR A 532 16.13 -20.30 17.75
CA THR A 532 14.77 -19.74 17.66
C THR A 532 14.78 -18.28 17.20
N ARG A 533 15.73 -17.46 17.67
CA ARG A 533 15.90 -16.07 17.20
C ARG A 533 16.25 -16.00 15.72
N ALA A 534 17.23 -16.78 15.27
CA ALA A 534 17.61 -16.83 13.85
C ALA A 534 16.45 -17.27 12.95
N PHE A 535 15.65 -18.24 13.37
CA PHE A 535 14.55 -18.74 12.56
C PHE A 535 13.33 -17.79 12.57
N ARG A 536 12.80 -17.48 13.76
CA ARG A 536 11.52 -16.78 13.91
C ARG A 536 11.60 -15.27 13.70
N GLN A 537 12.81 -14.69 13.77
CA GLN A 537 13.03 -13.26 13.50
C GLN A 537 13.73 -13.04 12.17
N PHE A 538 14.95 -13.58 12.00
CA PHE A 538 15.75 -13.33 10.80
C PHE A 538 15.18 -14.04 9.57
N PHE A 539 15.02 -15.37 9.63
CA PHE A 539 14.61 -16.14 8.46
C PHE A 539 13.15 -15.88 8.06
N ALA A 540 12.26 -15.70 9.04
CA ALA A 540 10.88 -15.30 8.77
C ALA A 540 10.77 -14.01 7.94
N CYS A 541 11.67 -13.05 8.13
CA CYS A 541 11.70 -11.80 7.37
C CYS A 541 12.33 -11.93 5.98
N LEU A 542 13.35 -12.78 5.86
CA LEU A 542 14.17 -12.89 4.65
C LEU A 542 13.80 -14.06 3.74
N ARG A 543 12.89 -14.94 4.17
CA ARG A 543 12.44 -16.08 3.38
C ARG A 543 12.07 -15.69 1.94
N PRO A 544 11.27 -14.63 1.69
CA PRO A 544 10.96 -14.22 0.32
C PRO A 544 12.20 -13.79 -0.48
N ASP A 545 13.16 -13.11 0.17
CA ASP A 545 14.39 -12.66 -0.47
C ASP A 545 15.29 -13.86 -0.85
N PHE A 546 15.39 -14.88 0.02
CA PHE A 546 16.09 -16.14 -0.27
C PHE A 546 15.44 -16.91 -1.42
N GLU A 547 14.11 -17.06 -1.40
CA GLU A 547 13.35 -17.76 -2.44
C GLU A 547 13.56 -17.10 -3.80
N GLN A 548 13.41 -15.76 -3.88
CA GLN A 548 13.67 -15.02 -5.11
C GLN A 548 15.12 -15.11 -5.58
N TYR A 549 16.08 -15.15 -4.66
CA TYR A 549 17.49 -15.33 -5.01
C TYR A 549 17.74 -16.69 -5.66
N PHE A 550 17.24 -17.79 -5.09
CA PHE A 550 17.41 -19.12 -5.68
C PHE A 550 16.64 -19.30 -7.00
N ILE A 551 15.44 -18.73 -7.12
CA ILE A 551 14.65 -18.75 -8.36
C ILE A 551 15.41 -18.06 -9.49
N ARG A 552 15.99 -16.87 -9.24
CA ARG A 552 16.80 -16.14 -10.24
C ARG A 552 18.04 -16.91 -10.69
N ASN A 553 18.54 -17.80 -9.84
CA ASN A 553 19.76 -18.58 -10.08
C ASN A 553 19.48 -20.07 -10.35
N LYS A 554 18.25 -20.40 -10.80
CA LYS A 554 17.75 -21.77 -10.93
C LYS A 554 18.71 -22.71 -11.68
N GLU A 555 19.32 -22.26 -12.77
CA GLU A 555 20.22 -23.11 -13.57
C GLU A 555 21.43 -23.59 -12.78
N SER A 556 22.04 -22.70 -11.99
CA SER A 556 23.18 -23.02 -11.11
C SER A 556 22.74 -23.90 -9.93
N VAL A 557 21.56 -23.61 -9.36
CA VAL A 557 20.98 -24.34 -8.23
C VAL A 557 20.68 -25.79 -8.59
N LEU A 558 20.03 -26.04 -9.72
CA LEU A 558 19.63 -27.39 -10.16
C LEU A 558 20.82 -28.31 -10.49
N GLN A 559 22.01 -27.76 -10.72
CA GLN A 559 23.22 -28.55 -10.93
C GLN A 559 23.79 -29.14 -9.63
N HIS A 560 23.34 -28.66 -8.47
CA HIS A 560 23.82 -29.08 -7.17
C HIS A 560 23.38 -30.53 -6.84
N PRO A 561 24.25 -31.37 -6.23
CA PRO A 561 23.95 -32.79 -5.96
C PRO A 561 22.67 -33.05 -5.14
N ILE A 562 22.27 -32.10 -4.29
CA ILE A 562 21.02 -32.18 -3.50
C ILE A 562 19.77 -32.32 -4.39
N PHE A 563 19.83 -31.90 -5.66
CA PHE A 563 18.75 -32.03 -6.66
C PHE A 563 19.00 -33.16 -7.67
N LYS A 564 20.19 -33.79 -7.66
CA LYS A 564 20.56 -34.85 -8.61
C LYS A 564 20.16 -36.26 -8.16
N SER A 565 19.85 -36.47 -6.88
CA SER A 565 19.35 -37.76 -6.38
C SER A 565 17.98 -38.15 -6.96
N GLU A 566 17.21 -37.19 -7.48
CA GLU A 566 15.90 -37.44 -8.11
C GLU A 566 15.99 -37.85 -9.58
N GLN A 567 16.96 -37.34 -10.36
CA GLN A 567 17.09 -37.70 -11.79
C GLN A 567 17.41 -39.19 -12.02
N LEU A 568 18.09 -39.84 -11.09
CA LEU A 568 18.39 -41.28 -11.16
C LEU A 568 17.22 -42.16 -10.71
N SER A 569 16.36 -41.68 -9.78
CA SER A 569 15.21 -42.46 -9.29
C SER A 569 13.98 -42.35 -10.22
N GLU A 570 13.75 -41.19 -10.82
CA GLU A 570 12.61 -40.98 -11.74
C GLU A 570 12.82 -41.68 -13.10
N CYS A 571 14.07 -41.74 -13.59
CA CYS A 571 14.42 -42.53 -14.77
C CYS A 571 14.28 -44.04 -14.51
N GLN A 572 14.64 -44.53 -13.31
CA GLN A 572 14.52 -45.95 -12.97
C GLN A 572 13.06 -46.38 -12.71
N ALA A 573 12.25 -45.53 -12.09
CA ALA A 573 10.82 -45.78 -11.90
C ALA A 573 10.05 -45.81 -13.23
N SER A 574 10.43 -44.96 -14.19
CA SER A 574 9.81 -44.91 -15.53
C SER A 574 10.16 -46.13 -16.39
N LEU A 575 11.36 -46.69 -16.24
CA LEU A 575 11.80 -47.91 -16.93
C LEU A 575 11.13 -49.18 -16.37
N LEU A 576 10.84 -49.22 -15.07
CA LEU A 576 10.13 -50.34 -14.43
C LEU A 576 8.62 -50.31 -14.72
N ALA A 577 8.02 -49.11 -14.85
CA ALA A 577 6.60 -48.96 -15.17
C ALA A 577 6.24 -49.35 -16.62
N GLN A 578 7.21 -49.36 -17.54
CA GLN A 578 6.99 -49.78 -18.94
C GLN A 578 7.04 -51.31 -19.14
N GLN A 579 7.43 -52.11 -18.13
CA GLN A 579 7.52 -53.57 -18.25
C GLN A 579 6.30 -54.32 -17.70
N THR A 580 5.34 -53.63 -17.08
CA THR A 580 4.15 -54.28 -16.49
C THR A 580 2.87 -53.54 -16.87
N SER A 581 2.36 -53.77 -18.09
CA SER A 581 0.90 -53.89 -18.33
C SER A 581 0.59 -54.44 -19.73
N PRO A 582 -0.41 -55.33 -19.87
CA PRO A 582 -0.74 -55.99 -21.14
C PRO A 582 -1.53 -55.06 -22.08
N GLN A 583 -1.25 -55.23 -23.37
CA GLN A 583 -1.91 -54.54 -24.47
C GLN A 583 -3.41 -54.81 -24.51
N THR A 584 -4.21 -53.76 -24.70
CA THR A 584 -5.50 -53.88 -25.39
C THR A 584 -5.66 -52.69 -26.32
N GLN A 585 -5.58 -52.99 -27.62
CA GLN A 585 -5.74 -52.07 -28.73
C GLN A 585 -7.21 -51.78 -28.98
N THR A 586 -7.58 -50.51 -29.15
CA THR A 586 -8.60 -50.09 -30.14
C THR A 586 -8.28 -48.67 -30.63
N ASN A 587 -8.22 -48.54 -31.95
CA ASN A 587 -7.85 -47.35 -32.73
C ASN A 587 -9.01 -46.35 -32.92
N ALA A 588 -8.68 -45.05 -32.86
CA ALA A 588 -9.16 -43.92 -33.68
C ALA A 588 -8.72 -42.62 -32.97
N GLY A 589 -8.19 -41.52 -33.54
CA GLY A 589 -7.78 -41.06 -34.85
C GLY A 589 -7.19 -39.65 -34.62
N MET A 590 -6.18 -39.24 -35.40
CA MET A 590 -5.42 -37.96 -35.35
C MET A 590 -6.30 -36.69 -35.28
N ASP A 591 -5.95 -35.60 -34.57
CA ASP A 591 -4.79 -34.71 -34.78
C ASP A 591 -4.46 -33.80 -33.55
N PRO A 592 -3.31 -33.08 -33.53
CA PRO A 592 -2.54 -32.77 -32.34
C PRO A 592 -2.68 -31.33 -31.83
N LEU A 593 -2.48 -31.13 -30.52
CA LEU A 593 -1.76 -30.01 -29.88
C LEU A 593 -2.18 -29.92 -28.40
N GLY A 594 -1.20 -30.04 -27.50
CA GLY A 594 -1.35 -29.61 -26.11
C GLY A 594 -0.95 -30.67 -25.11
N GLY A 595 0.13 -30.43 -24.37
CA GLY A 595 0.40 -31.22 -23.18
C GLY A 595 1.84 -31.20 -22.68
N MET A 596 2.44 -30.05 -22.40
CA MET A 596 3.52 -29.93 -21.41
C MET A 596 3.65 -28.47 -20.94
N SER A 597 2.76 -28.03 -20.05
CA SER A 597 3.01 -26.84 -19.19
C SER A 597 2.11 -26.79 -17.94
N GLY A 598 1.57 -27.95 -17.52
CA GLY A 598 0.45 -27.97 -16.57
C GLY A 598 0.79 -28.13 -15.09
N ASN A 599 1.99 -28.60 -14.72
CA ASN A 599 2.14 -29.25 -13.41
C ASN A 599 3.19 -28.71 -12.44
N LEU A 600 3.69 -27.48 -12.63
CA LEU A 600 4.61 -26.87 -11.64
C LEU A 600 4.08 -25.57 -11.01
N GLY A 601 2.97 -25.01 -11.52
CA GLY A 601 2.32 -23.82 -10.96
C GLY A 601 1.41 -24.07 -9.76
N LEU A 602 1.10 -25.33 -9.44
CA LEU A 602 0.11 -25.71 -8.44
C LEU A 602 0.66 -26.08 -7.06
N LEU A 603 1.98 -26.04 -6.85
CA LEU A 603 2.60 -26.46 -5.58
C LEU A 603 3.20 -25.34 -4.72
N LEU A 604 3.04 -24.07 -5.11
CA LEU A 604 3.55 -22.92 -4.34
C LEU A 604 2.49 -21.86 -4.01
N SER A 605 1.21 -22.21 -4.10
CA SER A 605 0.08 -21.39 -3.66
C SER A 605 -0.70 -22.15 -2.59
N SER A 606 -0.13 -22.29 -1.40
CA SER A 606 -0.86 -22.62 -0.19
C SER A 606 -0.07 -22.09 1.01
N TYR A 607 -0.44 -20.88 1.43
CA TYR A 607 -0.32 -20.19 2.73
C TYR A 607 0.06 -18.72 2.57
#